data_AF-A0ABD3Q8Y5-F1
#
_entry.id   AF-A0ABD3Q8Y5-F1
#
_cell.length_a   1.000
_cell.length_b   1.000
_cell.length_c   1.000
_cell.angle_alpha   90.00
_cell.angle_beta   90.00
_cell.angle_gamma   90.00
#
_symmetry.space_group_name_H-M   'P 1'
#
loop_
_entity.id
_entity.type
_entity.pdbx_description
1 polymer ?
#
loop_
_entity_poly.entity_id
_entity_poly.type
_entity_poly.pdbx_seq_one_letter_code
_entity_poly.pdbx_strand_id
1 'polypeptide(L)'
;MPSCSATQPASVGGVVAPSKTPPSPLTVDFTARAPSYHHHPTSPSKGIVTDELSATHHLWATHALLFSSWTDGVAPNPNVRSFLKYCLLRKMLGDELSRHETELTSSAEFSPCCGPDVDALNNVEYVDTLIHRGQRLLGKFGLTSNEDECNEWSKEVLGYLCREAKEDSLDLRFLYIPTAMYALNPQSSNTPGKQRQRARADGKKRRDQISNLLNQLFHGVDAAESAKINVCAITLDLDDGSLKQPVGFRNPGFIPEDDKIALCEWNPHLIYVEGGNTFWLQHCIEKGHYSTLIKEACTGPNGSVYCGKSAGAIVAGKSMETATWKGWDDPSVVPGRESYDQWIGCPGFGFVSDESFFPHYSSEWLDLVKEKTASGPLSETTTCLHEDNVCCVVGELRERFVLGSNFDVESC
;
A
#
# COMPACT_ATOMS: atom_id res chain seq x y z
N MET A 1 73.55 -2.17 26.91
CA MET A 1 73.81 -0.82 26.33
C MET A 1 72.76 -0.56 25.26
N PRO A 2 72.24 0.67 25.15
CA PRO A 2 71.32 1.35 26.08
C PRO A 2 70.02 1.74 25.32
N SER A 3 68.95 2.34 25.86
CA SER A 3 68.79 3.42 26.86
C SER A 3 67.35 3.37 27.44
N CYS A 4 67.18 3.46 28.77
CA CYS A 4 66.81 4.65 29.58
C CYS A 4 65.40 5.19 29.28
N SER A 5 64.53 5.61 30.20
CA SER A 5 64.50 5.72 31.67
C SER A 5 63.17 6.44 31.99
N ALA A 6 62.31 5.88 32.84
CA ALA A 6 61.91 6.41 34.16
C ALA A 6 61.26 7.81 34.21
N THR A 7 60.02 7.89 34.71
CA THR A 7 59.67 8.72 35.89
C THR A 7 58.31 8.35 36.51
N GLN A 8 58.33 8.06 37.81
CA GLN A 8 57.22 8.02 38.79
C GLN A 8 57.07 9.42 39.44
N PRO A 9 56.33 9.64 40.55
CA PRO A 9 54.94 9.29 40.94
C PRO A 9 54.17 10.50 41.53
N ALA A 10 52.86 10.36 41.79
CA ALA A 10 52.05 11.10 42.79
C ALA A 10 50.58 10.63 42.64
N SER A 11 49.66 10.70 43.59
CA SER A 11 49.66 10.85 45.05
C SER A 11 48.20 10.61 45.48
N VAL A 12 48.02 10.17 46.71
CA VAL A 12 46.74 9.89 47.36
C VAL A 12 45.88 11.16 47.48
N GLY A 13 44.61 11.09 47.11
CA GLY A 13 43.62 12.16 47.33
C GLY A 13 42.21 11.59 47.41
N GLY A 14 41.62 11.63 48.60
CA GLY A 14 40.29 11.08 48.89
C GLY A 14 39.16 11.85 48.21
N VAL A 15 38.13 11.12 47.79
CA VAL A 15 36.89 11.69 47.25
C VAL A 15 35.83 11.66 48.34
N VAL A 16 35.53 12.84 48.87
CA VAL A 16 34.38 13.14 49.72
C VAL A 16 33.15 13.26 48.83
N ALA A 17 32.09 12.52 49.16
CA ALA A 17 30.80 12.58 48.50
C ALA A 17 30.07 13.90 48.84
N PRO A 18 29.54 14.64 47.86
CA PRO A 18 28.59 15.72 48.13
C PRO A 18 27.16 15.18 48.09
N SER A 19 26.49 15.26 49.23
CA SER A 19 25.03 15.19 49.34
C SER A 19 24.40 16.33 48.53
N LYS A 20 23.57 15.99 47.55
CA LYS A 20 22.67 16.95 46.90
C LYS A 20 21.23 16.55 47.17
N THR A 21 20.60 17.32 48.05
CA THR A 21 19.15 17.45 48.18
C THR A 21 18.54 17.96 46.86
N PRO A 22 17.36 17.47 46.45
CA PRO A 22 16.67 17.99 45.27
C PRO A 22 15.97 19.32 45.60
N PRO A 23 16.00 20.33 44.71
CA PRO A 23 15.10 21.47 44.81
C PRO A 23 13.70 21.09 44.32
N SER A 24 12.69 21.59 45.03
CA SER A 24 11.27 21.51 44.69
C SER A 24 10.98 22.07 43.29
N PRO A 25 10.01 21.51 42.53
CA PRO A 25 9.65 22.06 41.24
C PRO A 25 8.86 23.37 41.40
N LEU A 26 9.34 24.41 40.72
CA LEU A 26 8.59 25.63 40.44
C LEU A 26 7.48 25.30 39.44
N THR A 27 6.23 25.42 39.90
CA THR A 27 5.04 25.43 39.07
C THR A 27 5.06 26.70 38.21
N VAL A 28 5.21 26.54 36.90
CA VAL A 28 4.94 27.61 35.92
C VAL A 28 3.73 27.17 35.12
N ASP A 29 2.62 27.84 35.39
CA ASP A 29 1.34 27.67 34.74
C ASP A 29 1.36 28.42 33.40
N PHE A 30 1.36 27.70 32.29
CA PHE A 30 1.15 28.24 30.95
C PHE A 30 -0.16 27.68 30.39
N THR A 31 -1.27 28.32 30.77
CA THR A 31 -2.54 28.15 30.07
C THR A 31 -2.50 28.93 28.76
N ALA A 32 -2.14 28.24 27.68
CA ALA A 32 -2.50 28.65 26.32
C ALA A 32 -3.19 27.46 25.63
N ARG A 33 -4.53 27.44 25.72
CA ARG A 33 -5.37 26.50 24.96
C ARG A 33 -5.22 26.81 23.47
N ALA A 34 -4.58 25.92 22.74
CA ALA A 34 -4.82 25.78 21.31
C ALA A 34 -6.21 25.13 21.11
N PRO A 35 -6.99 25.55 20.09
CA PRO A 35 -8.26 24.90 19.78
C PRO A 35 -8.00 23.48 19.27
N SER A 36 -8.40 22.48 20.06
CA SER A 36 -8.46 21.09 19.62
C SER A 36 -9.63 20.92 18.65
N TYR A 37 -9.36 20.88 17.35
CA TYR A 37 -10.31 20.39 16.37
C TYR A 37 -10.39 18.86 16.50
N HIS A 38 -11.27 18.40 17.37
CA HIS A 38 -11.72 17.01 17.36
C HIS A 38 -12.75 16.88 16.23
N HIS A 39 -12.31 16.41 15.06
CA HIS A 39 -13.21 15.77 14.12
C HIS A 39 -13.72 14.50 14.80
N HIS A 40 -14.96 14.54 15.30
CA HIS A 40 -15.68 13.33 15.64
C HIS A 40 -16.07 12.63 14.34
N PRO A 41 -15.58 11.42 14.04
CA PRO A 41 -16.16 10.62 13.00
C PRO A 41 -17.61 10.31 13.40
N THR A 42 -18.55 10.73 12.57
CA THR A 42 -19.95 10.32 12.67
C THR A 42 -20.00 8.81 12.60
N SER A 43 -20.39 8.17 13.69
CA SER A 43 -20.49 6.72 13.77
C SER A 43 -21.49 6.22 12.72
N PRO A 44 -21.12 5.25 11.85
CA PRO A 44 -22.08 4.63 10.96
C PRO A 44 -23.11 3.87 11.79
N SER A 45 -24.37 4.20 11.58
CA SER A 45 -25.52 3.57 12.23
C SER A 45 -25.46 2.05 12.03
N LYS A 46 -25.38 1.31 13.13
CA LYS A 46 -25.47 -0.16 13.19
C LYS A 46 -26.88 -0.62 12.80
N GLY A 47 -27.15 -0.71 11.51
CA GLY A 47 -28.24 -1.53 10.97
C GLY A 47 -27.69 -2.89 10.60
N ILE A 48 -28.02 -3.93 11.39
CA ILE A 48 -27.78 -5.32 11.00
C ILE A 48 -28.82 -5.65 9.93
N VAL A 49 -28.44 -5.45 8.67
CA VAL A 49 -29.19 -5.94 7.52
C VAL A 49 -28.51 -7.24 7.08
N THR A 50 -29.16 -8.36 7.37
CA THR A 50 -28.85 -9.64 6.74
C THR A 50 -29.48 -9.64 5.34
N ASP A 51 -28.78 -9.04 4.36
CA ASP A 51 -29.09 -9.21 2.94
C ASP A 51 -28.09 -10.21 2.35
N GLU A 52 -28.54 -11.45 2.24
CA GLU A 52 -27.81 -12.50 1.54
C GLU A 52 -27.85 -12.24 0.01
N LEU A 53 -26.66 -12.01 -0.54
CA LEU A 53 -26.12 -12.76 -1.70
C LEU A 53 -26.71 -12.52 -3.12
N SER A 54 -27.33 -11.37 -3.42
CA SER A 54 -27.80 -11.09 -4.80
C SER A 54 -27.12 -9.93 -5.55
N ALA A 55 -26.05 -9.34 -5.02
CA ALA A 55 -25.25 -8.40 -5.80
C ALA A 55 -23.82 -8.90 -5.89
N THR A 56 -23.55 -9.67 -6.95
CA THR A 56 -22.22 -9.87 -7.51
C THR A 56 -21.70 -8.51 -8.01
N HIS A 57 -21.50 -7.56 -7.10
CA HIS A 57 -20.75 -6.36 -7.37
C HIS A 57 -19.34 -6.84 -7.70
N HIS A 58 -19.06 -6.86 -8.99
CA HIS A 58 -17.78 -7.27 -9.55
C HIS A 58 -16.66 -6.52 -8.79
N LEU A 59 -15.85 -7.28 -8.05
CA LEU A 59 -14.87 -6.81 -7.06
C LEU A 59 -13.61 -6.23 -7.73
N TRP A 60 -13.76 -5.42 -8.78
CA TRP A 60 -12.61 -4.80 -9.41
C TRP A 60 -11.95 -3.85 -8.43
N ALA A 61 -10.63 -4.01 -8.22
CA ALA A 61 -9.87 -2.99 -7.52
C ALA A 61 -10.00 -1.67 -8.27
N THR A 62 -10.15 -0.56 -7.54
CA THR A 62 -10.21 0.78 -8.12
C THR A 62 -9.01 1.00 -9.03
N HIS A 63 -7.82 0.73 -8.49
CA HIS A 63 -6.57 0.63 -9.24
C HIS A 63 -5.70 -0.47 -8.64
N ALA A 64 -5.02 -1.24 -9.48
CA ALA A 64 -4.01 -2.18 -9.01
C ALA A 64 -2.79 -2.29 -9.93
N LEU A 65 -1.66 -2.64 -9.34
CA LEU A 65 -0.43 -3.05 -10.02
C LEU A 65 -0.04 -4.44 -9.51
N LEU A 66 -0.04 -5.42 -10.40
CA LEU A 66 0.26 -6.81 -10.10
C LEU A 66 1.52 -7.23 -10.87
N PHE A 67 2.57 -7.67 -10.16
CA PHE A 67 3.89 -7.84 -10.78
C PHE A 67 4.75 -8.89 -10.09
N SER A 68 5.80 -9.33 -10.78
CA SER A 68 6.77 -10.31 -10.29
C SER A 68 7.89 -9.66 -9.48
N SER A 69 8.52 -8.62 -10.06
CA SER A 69 9.66 -7.94 -9.45
C SER A 69 9.48 -6.43 -9.38
N TRP A 70 9.79 -5.88 -8.20
CA TRP A 70 9.85 -4.44 -8.00
C TRP A 70 11.06 -3.81 -8.71
N THR A 71 12.22 -4.50 -8.66
CA THR A 71 13.49 -3.97 -9.18
C THR A 71 13.58 -4.04 -10.70
N ASP A 72 12.87 -4.99 -11.30
CA ASP A 72 12.95 -5.24 -12.75
C ASP A 72 11.70 -4.74 -13.47
N GLY A 73 10.52 -4.84 -12.85
CA GLY A 73 9.26 -4.37 -13.44
C GLY A 73 8.91 -2.93 -13.09
N VAL A 74 8.80 -2.60 -11.80
CA VAL A 74 8.21 -1.31 -11.39
C VAL A 74 9.23 -0.17 -11.37
N ALA A 75 10.33 -0.32 -10.65
CA ALA A 75 11.29 0.75 -10.41
C ALA A 75 11.96 1.31 -11.68
N PRO A 76 12.36 0.49 -12.69
CA PRO A 76 13.01 1.00 -13.88
C PRO A 76 12.03 1.45 -14.97
N ASN A 77 10.74 1.10 -14.89
CA ASN A 77 9.79 1.33 -15.97
C ASN A 77 9.06 2.69 -15.81
N PRO A 78 9.33 3.68 -16.67
CA PRO A 78 8.74 5.02 -16.54
C PRO A 78 7.22 5.03 -16.77
N ASN A 79 6.69 4.13 -17.62
CA ASN A 79 5.25 4.02 -17.86
C ASN A 79 4.53 3.49 -16.61
N VAL A 80 5.07 2.46 -15.97
CA VAL A 80 4.53 1.91 -14.72
C VAL A 80 4.59 2.95 -13.61
N ARG A 81 5.71 3.69 -13.50
CA ARG A 81 5.86 4.78 -12.53
C ARG A 81 4.84 5.90 -12.76
N SER A 82 4.59 6.25 -14.02
CA SER A 82 3.59 7.24 -14.40
C SER A 82 2.18 6.76 -14.06
N PHE A 83 1.88 5.48 -14.28
CA PHE A 83 0.60 4.88 -13.90
C PHE A 83 0.41 4.83 -12.38
N LEU A 84 1.44 4.41 -11.61
CA LEU A 84 1.41 4.42 -10.16
C LEU A 84 1.18 5.84 -9.61
N LYS A 85 1.90 6.82 -10.15
CA LYS A 85 1.72 8.24 -9.80
C LYS A 85 0.29 8.71 -10.09
N TYR A 86 -0.24 8.37 -11.26
CA TYR A 86 -1.63 8.65 -11.63
C TYR A 86 -2.60 8.08 -10.59
N CYS A 87 -2.48 6.80 -10.26
CA CYS A 87 -3.37 6.13 -9.32
C CYS A 87 -3.35 6.79 -7.93
N LEU A 88 -2.17 7.14 -7.43
CA LEU A 88 -2.01 7.77 -6.12
C LEU A 88 -2.64 9.17 -6.09
N LEU A 89 -2.38 9.99 -7.10
CA LEU A 89 -2.98 11.34 -7.19
C LEU A 89 -4.50 11.27 -7.40
N ARG A 90 -4.98 10.30 -8.18
CA ARG A 90 -6.41 10.06 -8.38
C ARG A 90 -7.11 9.68 -7.07
N LYS A 91 -6.44 8.89 -6.22
CA LYS A 91 -6.91 8.54 -4.87
C LYS A 91 -6.91 9.75 -3.94
N MET A 92 -5.84 10.56 -3.93
CA MET A 92 -5.81 11.80 -3.13
C MET A 92 -6.90 12.81 -3.54
N LEU A 93 -7.16 12.96 -4.85
CA LEU A 93 -8.29 13.75 -5.34
C LEU A 93 -9.65 13.19 -4.89
N GLY A 94 -9.79 11.86 -4.80
CA GLY A 94 -11.02 11.23 -4.31
C GLY A 94 -11.29 11.52 -2.84
N ASP A 95 -10.24 11.56 -2.00
CA ASP A 95 -10.35 11.98 -0.61
C ASP A 95 -10.79 13.46 -0.51
N GLU A 96 -10.20 14.31 -1.35
CA GLU A 96 -10.52 15.75 -1.40
C GLU A 96 -11.95 16.01 -1.88
N LEU A 97 -12.39 15.30 -2.93
CA LEU A 97 -13.78 15.33 -3.40
C LEU A 97 -14.74 14.96 -2.27
N SER A 98 -14.47 13.85 -1.58
CA SER A 98 -15.31 13.37 -0.47
C SER A 98 -15.42 14.39 0.67
N ARG A 99 -14.32 15.13 0.94
CA ARG A 99 -14.31 16.23 1.92
C ARG A 99 -15.24 17.36 1.49
N HIS A 100 -15.11 17.83 0.26
CA HIS A 100 -15.94 18.91 -0.28
C HIS A 100 -17.42 18.53 -0.40
N GLU A 101 -17.74 17.29 -0.78
CA GLU A 101 -19.11 16.79 -0.79
C GLU A 101 -19.74 16.76 0.62
N THR A 102 -18.95 16.41 1.63
CA THR A 102 -19.37 16.43 3.04
C THR A 102 -19.64 17.86 3.52
N GLU A 103 -18.75 18.80 3.17
CA GLU A 103 -18.92 20.23 3.48
C GLU A 103 -20.15 20.81 2.79
N LEU A 104 -20.33 20.50 1.50
CA LEU A 104 -21.47 20.92 0.70
C LEU A 104 -22.78 20.40 1.30
N THR A 105 -22.84 19.11 1.64
CA THR A 105 -24.00 18.49 2.29
C THR A 105 -24.30 19.16 3.63
N SER A 106 -23.28 19.33 4.48
CA SER A 106 -23.42 19.98 5.80
C SER A 106 -23.92 21.42 5.69
N SER A 107 -23.44 22.17 4.69
CA SER A 107 -23.85 23.56 4.45
C SER A 107 -25.31 23.66 4.02
N ALA A 108 -25.75 22.75 3.14
CA ALA A 108 -27.13 22.69 2.65
C ALA A 108 -28.11 22.31 3.78
N GLU A 109 -27.70 21.41 4.68
CA GLU A 109 -28.49 21.03 5.86
C GLU A 109 -28.61 22.16 6.89
N PHE A 110 -27.53 22.92 7.12
CA PHE A 110 -27.51 23.97 8.14
C PHE A 110 -28.31 25.22 7.76
N SER A 111 -28.35 25.59 6.47
CA SER A 111 -29.08 26.79 6.02
C SER A 111 -29.94 26.55 4.77
N PRO A 112 -31.14 25.94 4.93
CA PRO A 112 -32.05 25.68 3.82
C PRO A 112 -32.45 26.94 3.04
N CYS A 113 -32.37 28.12 3.68
CA CYS A 113 -32.75 29.40 3.07
C CYS A 113 -31.60 30.11 2.35
N CYS A 114 -30.34 29.80 2.67
CA CYS A 114 -29.18 30.43 2.02
C CYS A 114 -28.62 29.62 0.85
N GLY A 115 -29.09 28.39 0.66
CA GLY A 115 -28.54 27.46 -0.32
C GLY A 115 -27.20 26.85 0.14
N PRO A 116 -26.62 25.95 -0.67
CA PRO A 116 -25.32 25.35 -0.39
C PRO A 116 -24.20 26.38 -0.42
N ASP A 117 -23.11 26.09 0.28
CA ASP A 117 -21.86 26.84 0.16
C ASP A 117 -21.35 26.79 -1.28
N VAL A 118 -21.32 27.95 -1.93
CA VAL A 118 -20.92 28.11 -3.33
C VAL A 118 -19.44 27.79 -3.53
N ASP A 119 -18.59 28.04 -2.53
CA ASP A 119 -17.17 27.73 -2.62
C ASP A 119 -16.95 26.21 -2.56
N ALA A 120 -17.67 25.51 -1.68
CA ALA A 120 -17.64 24.05 -1.64
C ALA A 120 -18.13 23.43 -2.97
N LEU A 121 -19.20 23.97 -3.56
CA LEU A 121 -19.70 23.51 -4.85
C LEU A 121 -18.68 23.72 -5.98
N ASN A 122 -18.09 24.91 -6.07
CA ASN A 122 -17.06 25.22 -7.07
C ASN A 122 -15.85 24.28 -6.94
N ASN A 123 -15.49 23.91 -5.71
CA ASN A 123 -14.40 22.97 -5.47
C ASN A 123 -14.75 21.54 -5.92
N VAL A 124 -15.97 21.06 -5.65
CA VAL A 124 -16.45 19.76 -6.18
C VAL A 124 -16.34 19.72 -7.71
N GLU A 125 -16.87 20.73 -8.40
CA GLU A 125 -16.83 20.79 -9.87
C GLU A 125 -15.39 20.85 -10.43
N TYR A 126 -14.50 21.56 -9.72
CA TYR A 126 -13.10 21.66 -10.11
C TYR A 126 -12.37 20.32 -9.95
N VAL A 127 -12.57 19.62 -8.83
CA VAL A 127 -11.99 18.29 -8.59
C VAL A 127 -12.50 17.28 -9.63
N ASP A 128 -13.79 17.30 -9.92
CA ASP A 128 -14.39 16.46 -10.98
C ASP A 128 -13.75 16.74 -12.34
N THR A 129 -13.47 18.01 -12.66
CA THR A 129 -12.76 18.38 -13.89
C THR A 129 -11.35 17.79 -13.93
N LEU A 130 -10.60 17.85 -12.82
CA LEU A 130 -9.27 17.25 -12.71
C LEU A 130 -9.30 15.73 -12.83
N ILE A 131 -10.28 15.08 -12.20
CA ILE A 131 -10.52 13.62 -12.29
C ILE A 131 -10.82 13.23 -13.73
N HIS A 132 -11.76 13.92 -14.37
CA HIS A 132 -12.18 13.63 -15.74
C HIS A 132 -11.03 13.81 -16.73
N ARG A 133 -10.23 14.87 -16.57
CA ARG A 133 -9.02 15.06 -17.37
C ARG A 133 -8.00 13.93 -17.15
N GLY A 134 -7.82 13.50 -15.90
CA GLY A 134 -6.97 12.36 -15.57
C GLY A 134 -7.44 11.07 -16.22
N GLN A 135 -8.75 10.79 -16.23
CA GLN A 135 -9.33 9.61 -16.88
C GLN A 135 -9.01 9.56 -18.38
N ARG A 136 -8.89 10.71 -19.06
CA ARG A 136 -8.50 10.75 -20.48
C ARG A 136 -7.07 10.28 -20.73
N LEU A 137 -6.23 10.24 -19.69
CA LEU A 137 -4.89 9.67 -19.77
C LEU A 137 -4.92 8.14 -19.76
N LEU A 138 -5.94 7.51 -19.16
CA LEU A 138 -6.09 6.06 -19.02
C LEU A 138 -6.04 5.33 -20.36
N GLY A 139 -6.83 5.77 -21.34
CA GLY A 139 -6.86 5.19 -22.68
C GLY A 139 -5.55 5.36 -23.47
N LYS A 140 -4.57 6.09 -22.93
CA LYS A 140 -3.25 6.28 -23.54
C LYS A 140 -2.14 5.48 -22.84
N PHE A 141 -2.35 5.01 -21.61
CA PHE A 141 -1.38 4.11 -20.95
C PHE A 141 -1.35 2.78 -21.72
N GLY A 142 -0.24 2.51 -22.41
CA GLY A 142 -0.03 1.29 -23.21
C GLY A 142 0.19 1.51 -24.70
N LEU A 143 -0.15 2.67 -25.25
CA LEU A 143 0.02 2.95 -26.69
C LEU A 143 1.22 3.84 -27.00
N THR A 144 1.50 4.85 -26.17
CA THR A 144 2.64 5.79 -26.32
C THR A 144 3.07 6.31 -24.95
N SER A 145 4.33 6.73 -24.79
CA SER A 145 4.81 7.34 -23.55
C SER A 145 4.16 8.73 -23.35
N ASN A 146 3.07 8.80 -22.57
CA ASN A 146 2.42 10.07 -22.18
C ASN A 146 2.98 10.63 -20.88
N GLU A 147 4.29 10.43 -20.66
CA GLU A 147 4.95 10.88 -19.45
C GLU A 147 4.76 12.39 -19.26
N ASP A 148 4.89 13.18 -20.32
CA ASP A 148 4.69 14.63 -20.29
C ASP A 148 3.26 15.03 -19.91
N GLU A 149 2.23 14.44 -20.54
CA GLU A 149 0.84 14.77 -20.20
C GLU A 149 0.48 14.36 -18.77
N CYS A 150 0.95 13.18 -18.34
CA CYS A 150 0.78 12.71 -16.96
C CYS A 150 1.54 13.61 -15.98
N ASN A 151 2.75 14.07 -16.33
CA ASN A 151 3.52 15.02 -15.55
C ASN A 151 2.76 16.33 -15.40
N GLU A 152 2.29 16.94 -16.48
CA GLU A 152 1.54 18.21 -16.46
C GLU A 152 0.25 18.11 -15.64
N TRP A 153 -0.54 17.06 -15.84
CA TRP A 153 -1.71 16.78 -15.00
C TRP A 153 -1.31 16.59 -13.53
N SER A 154 -0.21 15.87 -13.26
CA SER A 154 0.29 15.68 -11.88
C SER A 154 0.68 17.02 -11.24
N LYS A 155 1.31 17.94 -11.99
CA LYS A 155 1.69 19.26 -11.45
C LYS A 155 0.47 20.05 -11.01
N GLU A 156 -0.55 20.08 -11.87
CA GLU A 156 -1.79 20.79 -11.60
C GLU A 156 -2.54 20.22 -10.40
N VAL A 157 -2.65 18.89 -10.32
CA VAL A 157 -3.29 18.19 -9.20
C VAL A 157 -2.55 18.46 -7.89
N LEU A 158 -1.22 18.36 -7.89
CA LEU A 158 -0.42 18.65 -6.70
C LEU A 158 -0.55 20.12 -6.26
N GLY A 159 -0.55 21.05 -7.22
CA GLY A 159 -0.75 22.48 -6.95
C GLY A 159 -2.12 22.77 -6.32
N TYR A 160 -3.17 22.09 -6.82
CA TYR A 160 -4.50 22.15 -6.22
C TYR A 160 -4.52 21.59 -4.79
N LEU A 161 -4.07 20.34 -4.61
CA LEU A 161 -4.09 19.66 -3.31
C LEU A 161 -3.29 20.43 -2.24
N CYS A 162 -2.14 21.00 -2.59
CA CYS A 162 -1.36 21.80 -1.64
C CYS A 162 -2.06 23.10 -1.22
N ARG A 163 -2.75 23.75 -2.16
CA ARG A 163 -3.53 24.95 -1.85
C ARG A 163 -4.67 24.63 -0.89
N GLU A 164 -5.37 23.52 -1.10
CA GLU A 164 -6.47 23.08 -0.23
C GLU A 164 -5.99 22.64 1.16
N ALA A 165 -4.88 21.90 1.23
CA ALA A 165 -4.32 21.46 2.50
C ALA A 165 -3.87 22.63 3.40
N LYS A 166 -3.65 23.84 2.84
CA LYS A 166 -3.05 25.00 3.54
C LYS A 166 -1.73 24.64 4.23
N GLU A 167 -1.04 23.64 3.69
CA GLU A 167 0.22 23.10 4.18
C GLU A 167 1.23 23.03 3.03
N ASP A 168 2.51 23.18 3.38
CA ASP A 168 3.63 23.06 2.43
C ASP A 168 3.85 21.62 1.92
N SER A 169 3.01 20.68 2.37
CA SER A 169 3.19 19.26 2.11
C SER A 169 1.90 18.46 2.20
N LEU A 170 1.86 17.36 1.47
CA LEU A 170 0.75 16.42 1.49
C LEU A 170 1.22 15.08 2.04
N ASP A 171 0.45 14.49 2.94
CA ASP A 171 0.77 13.19 3.50
C ASP A 171 0.31 12.08 2.54
N LEU A 172 1.24 11.22 2.11
CA LEU A 172 0.94 9.99 1.37
C LEU A 172 0.92 8.80 2.32
N ARG A 173 -0.28 8.33 2.70
CA ARG A 173 -0.49 7.17 3.57
C ARG A 173 -0.19 5.86 2.85
N PHE A 174 0.80 5.12 3.36
CA PHE A 174 1.32 3.88 2.78
C PHE A 174 1.26 2.73 3.79
N LEU A 175 0.40 1.74 3.53
CA LEU A 175 0.29 0.50 4.29
C LEU A 175 1.10 -0.62 3.61
N TYR A 176 2.12 -1.13 4.29
CA TYR A 176 3.00 -2.18 3.78
C TYR A 176 2.75 -3.51 4.50
N ILE A 177 2.51 -4.57 3.73
CA ILE A 177 2.15 -5.91 4.23
C ILE A 177 3.21 -6.94 3.80
N PRO A 178 4.22 -7.23 4.65
CA PRO A 178 5.29 -8.19 4.37
C PRO A 178 4.98 -9.63 4.75
N THR A 179 3.75 -9.95 5.18
CA THR A 179 3.42 -11.20 5.88
C THR A 179 3.84 -12.46 5.13
N ALA A 180 3.75 -12.50 3.79
CA ALA A 180 4.21 -13.63 2.99
C ALA A 180 5.69 -13.98 3.25
N MET A 181 6.54 -12.97 3.51
CA MET A 181 7.96 -13.16 3.82
C MET A 181 8.21 -13.74 5.21
N TYR A 182 7.21 -13.73 6.10
CA TYR A 182 7.36 -14.14 7.50
C TYR A 182 7.11 -15.64 7.71
N ALA A 183 6.76 -16.37 6.65
CA ALA A 183 6.67 -17.82 6.65
C ALA A 183 7.98 -18.43 7.15
N LEU A 184 7.87 -19.35 8.11
CA LEU A 184 9.02 -20.04 8.68
C LEU A 184 9.47 -21.12 7.72
N ASN A 185 10.78 -21.22 7.50
CA ASN A 185 11.35 -22.36 6.78
C ASN A 185 11.61 -23.50 7.77
N PRO A 186 10.90 -24.63 7.69
CA PRO A 186 11.09 -25.75 8.61
C PRO A 186 12.44 -26.45 8.44
N GLN A 187 13.07 -26.32 7.27
CA GLN A 187 14.39 -26.89 6.97
C GLN A 187 15.55 -25.99 7.42
N SER A 188 15.27 -24.77 7.88
CA SER A 188 16.32 -23.85 8.34
C SER A 188 16.82 -24.25 9.73
N SER A 189 18.15 -24.28 9.90
CA SER A 189 18.80 -24.48 11.20
C SER A 189 18.67 -23.29 12.16
N ASN A 190 18.19 -22.13 11.68
CA ASN A 190 17.93 -20.97 12.54
C ASN A 190 16.61 -21.15 13.30
N THR A 191 16.62 -20.73 14.57
CA THR A 191 15.41 -20.69 15.39
C THR A 191 14.32 -19.82 14.75
N PRO A 192 13.02 -20.12 14.98
CA PRO A 192 11.92 -19.31 14.47
C PRO A 192 12.05 -17.81 14.78
N GLY A 193 12.48 -17.46 16.00
CA GLY A 193 12.70 -16.08 16.40
C GLY A 193 13.74 -15.35 15.55
N LYS A 194 14.86 -16.02 15.21
CA LYS A 194 15.91 -15.45 14.36
C LYS A 194 15.45 -15.31 12.90
N GLN A 195 14.69 -16.28 12.39
CA GLN A 195 14.07 -16.19 11.05
C GLN A 195 13.14 -14.98 10.97
N ARG A 196 12.22 -14.82 11.93
CA ARG A 196 11.31 -13.66 11.99
C ARG A 196 12.05 -12.34 12.17
N GLN A 197 13.10 -12.29 12.98
CA GLN A 197 13.91 -11.07 13.14
C GLN A 197 14.54 -10.64 11.81
N ARG A 198 15.12 -11.58 11.06
CA ARG A 198 15.69 -11.32 9.73
C ARG A 198 14.62 -10.87 8.75
N ALA A 199 13.50 -11.59 8.68
CA ALA A 199 12.41 -11.25 7.78
C ALA A 199 11.82 -9.85 8.06
N ARG A 200 11.71 -9.45 9.34
CA ARG A 200 11.31 -8.09 9.73
C ARG A 200 12.31 -7.01 9.32
N ALA A 201 13.61 -7.30 9.43
CA ALA A 201 14.65 -6.39 8.96
C ALA A 201 14.61 -6.22 7.43
N ASP A 202 14.45 -7.32 6.70
CA ASP A 202 14.31 -7.31 5.25
C ASP A 202 13.02 -6.60 4.80
N GLY A 203 11.91 -6.84 5.49
CA GLY A 203 10.64 -6.15 5.26
C GLY A 203 10.75 -4.64 5.46
N LYS A 204 11.43 -4.19 6.54
CA LYS A 204 11.72 -2.77 6.76
C LYS A 204 12.53 -2.18 5.60
N LYS A 205 13.60 -2.85 5.18
CA LYS A 205 14.45 -2.40 4.08
C LYS A 205 13.66 -2.24 2.78
N ARG A 206 12.80 -3.21 2.44
CA ARG A 206 11.96 -3.17 1.23
C ARG A 206 10.94 -2.05 1.28
N ARG A 207 10.25 -1.87 2.41
CA ARG A 207 9.35 -0.74 2.61
C ARG A 207 10.07 0.59 2.44
N ASP A 208 11.24 0.76 3.04
CA ASP A 208 12.01 2.00 2.93
C ASP A 208 12.46 2.25 1.47
N GLN A 209 12.78 1.20 0.70
CA GLN A 209 13.04 1.31 -0.75
C GLN A 209 11.80 1.78 -1.52
N ILE A 210 10.63 1.25 -1.21
CA ILE A 210 9.36 1.67 -1.83
C ILE A 210 9.05 3.12 -1.48
N SER A 211 9.15 3.51 -0.20
CA SER A 211 8.97 4.90 0.24
C SER A 211 9.91 5.86 -0.47
N ASN A 212 11.16 5.47 -0.71
CA ASN A 212 12.11 6.28 -1.46
C ASN A 212 11.68 6.46 -2.93
N LEU A 213 11.19 5.40 -3.59
CA LEU A 213 10.64 5.54 -4.94
C LEU A 213 9.42 6.45 -4.94
N LEU A 214 8.50 6.28 -3.98
CA LEU A 214 7.30 7.12 -3.86
C LEU A 214 7.68 8.60 -3.74
N ASN A 215 8.67 8.94 -2.91
CA ASN A 215 9.21 10.30 -2.85
C ASN A 215 9.74 10.76 -4.23
N GLN A 216 10.54 9.91 -4.90
CA GLN A 216 11.10 10.22 -6.23
C GLN A 216 10.04 10.42 -7.32
N LEU A 217 8.88 9.77 -7.24
CA LEU A 217 7.79 9.95 -8.20
C LEU A 217 7.28 11.40 -8.25
N PHE A 218 7.40 12.14 -7.14
CA PHE A 218 6.89 13.50 -7.02
C PHE A 218 7.99 14.58 -7.03
N HIS A 219 9.26 14.21 -6.91
CA HIS A 219 10.39 15.16 -6.90
C HIS A 219 10.69 15.83 -8.26
N GLY A 220 10.23 15.26 -9.38
CA GLY A 220 10.51 15.76 -10.74
C GLY A 220 9.54 16.82 -11.27
N VAL A 221 8.51 17.16 -10.51
CA VAL A 221 7.55 18.21 -10.84
C VAL A 221 8.20 19.54 -10.41
N ASP A 222 8.70 20.32 -11.38
CA ASP A 222 9.49 21.57 -11.25
C ASP A 222 9.68 22.16 -9.84
N ALA A 223 10.92 22.07 -9.36
CA ALA A 223 11.39 22.32 -8.00
C ALA A 223 11.25 23.76 -7.45
N ALA A 224 10.61 24.68 -8.18
CA ALA A 224 10.50 26.07 -7.74
C ALA A 224 9.33 26.30 -6.77
N GLU A 225 8.24 25.51 -6.85
CA GLU A 225 7.04 25.68 -6.03
C GLU A 225 6.31 24.35 -5.74
N SER A 226 6.93 23.20 -5.98
CA SER A 226 6.23 21.92 -5.89
C SER A 226 5.98 21.45 -4.46
N ALA A 227 4.70 21.12 -4.22
CA ALA A 227 4.18 20.39 -3.09
C ALA A 227 5.13 19.29 -2.60
N LYS A 228 5.56 19.36 -1.34
CA LYS A 228 6.37 18.27 -0.76
C LYS A 228 5.47 17.11 -0.36
N ILE A 229 5.56 15.97 -1.05
CA ILE A 229 4.92 14.75 -0.56
C ILE A 229 5.69 14.21 0.65
N ASN A 230 4.97 13.93 1.74
CA ASN A 230 5.48 13.29 2.94
C ASN A 230 4.93 11.87 3.03
N VAL A 231 5.75 10.86 2.82
CA VAL A 231 5.30 9.46 2.84
C VAL A 231 5.16 8.96 4.29
N CYS A 232 3.93 8.81 4.75
CA CYS A 232 3.56 8.24 6.04
C CYS A 232 3.38 6.73 5.90
N ALA A 233 4.39 5.96 6.29
CA ALA A 233 4.43 4.51 6.08
C ALA A 233 4.29 3.70 7.38
N ILE A 234 3.48 2.64 7.36
CA ILE A 234 3.36 1.69 8.47
C ILE A 234 3.36 0.25 7.96
N THR A 235 3.96 -0.65 8.74
CA THR A 235 4.01 -2.08 8.43
C THR A 235 2.91 -2.82 9.18
N LEU A 236 2.06 -3.55 8.47
CA LEU A 236 1.02 -4.42 9.05
C LEU A 236 1.41 -5.90 8.89
N ASP A 237 1.47 -6.61 10.00
CA ASP A 237 1.70 -8.06 10.05
C ASP A 237 0.37 -8.80 10.23
N LEU A 238 -0.16 -9.40 9.16
CA LEU A 238 -1.45 -10.10 9.20
C LEU A 238 -1.46 -11.38 10.06
N ASP A 239 -0.30 -11.90 10.51
CA ASP A 239 -0.29 -13.07 11.40
C ASP A 239 -0.83 -12.72 12.79
N ASP A 240 -0.44 -11.56 13.32
CA ASP A 240 -0.76 -11.10 14.67
C ASP A 240 -1.51 -9.76 14.74
N GLY A 241 -1.84 -9.17 13.59
CA GLY A 241 -2.52 -7.87 13.46
C GLY A 241 -1.67 -6.69 13.94
N SER A 242 -0.37 -6.88 14.20
CA SER A 242 0.43 -5.81 14.79
C SER A 242 0.90 -4.79 13.75
N LEU A 243 0.83 -3.53 14.15
CA LEU A 243 1.37 -2.39 13.42
C LEU A 243 2.78 -2.07 13.91
N LYS A 244 3.72 -1.94 12.97
CA LYS A 244 5.14 -1.83 13.27
C LYS A 244 5.78 -0.69 12.49
N GLN A 245 6.80 -0.09 13.10
CA GLN A 245 7.77 0.79 12.45
C GLN A 245 7.15 2.01 11.71
N PRO A 246 6.28 2.83 12.34
CA PRO A 246 5.75 4.02 11.69
C PRO A 246 6.89 4.96 11.25
N VAL A 247 6.79 5.52 10.04
CA VAL A 247 7.75 6.48 9.46
C VAL A 247 7.00 7.62 8.79
N GLY A 248 7.53 8.84 8.83
CA GLY A 248 6.98 10.00 8.13
C GLY A 248 5.88 10.77 8.88
N PHE A 249 5.30 10.18 9.94
CA PHE A 249 4.25 10.84 10.72
C PHE A 249 4.79 12.07 11.47
N ARG A 250 4.16 13.22 11.26
CA ARG A 250 4.45 14.47 11.99
C ARG A 250 3.79 14.49 13.37
N ASN A 251 2.57 13.96 13.43
CA ASN A 251 1.82 13.82 14.65
C ASN A 251 1.60 12.32 14.94
N PRO A 252 2.14 11.79 16.06
CA PRO A 252 1.94 10.40 16.44
C PRO A 252 0.47 9.99 16.60
N GLY A 253 -0.43 10.94 16.86
CA GLY A 253 -1.87 10.67 16.96
C GLY A 253 -2.55 10.25 15.64
N PHE A 254 -1.87 10.37 14.50
CA PHE A 254 -2.36 9.87 13.21
C PHE A 254 -1.89 8.44 12.87
N ILE A 255 -1.12 7.82 13.77
CA ILE A 255 -0.72 6.43 13.60
C ILE A 255 -1.93 5.57 14.00
N PRO A 256 -2.43 4.69 13.12
CA PRO A 256 -3.56 3.84 13.45
C PRO A 256 -3.23 2.96 14.66
N GLU A 257 -4.22 2.74 15.53
CA GLU A 257 -4.03 1.99 16.79
C GLU A 257 -4.00 0.48 16.57
N ASP A 258 -4.75 0.00 15.58
CA ASP A 258 -4.85 -1.41 15.22
C ASP A 258 -4.96 -1.63 13.69
N ASP A 259 -4.88 -2.89 13.31
CA ASP A 259 -4.95 -3.38 11.93
C ASP A 259 -6.24 -3.00 11.19
N LYS A 260 -7.39 -3.01 11.88
CA LYS A 260 -8.68 -2.71 11.27
C LYS A 260 -8.81 -1.22 10.99
N ILE A 261 -8.41 -0.39 11.95
CA ILE A 261 -8.30 1.06 11.78
C ILE A 261 -7.32 1.36 10.64
N ALA A 262 -6.16 0.67 10.57
CA ALA A 262 -5.19 0.89 9.51
C ALA A 262 -5.73 0.58 8.10
N LEU A 263 -6.62 -0.41 7.96
CA LEU A 263 -7.23 -0.77 6.67
C LEU A 263 -8.46 0.07 6.33
N CYS A 264 -9.29 0.42 7.31
CA CYS A 264 -10.60 1.03 7.08
C CYS A 264 -10.58 2.55 7.30
N GLU A 265 -10.21 2.99 8.49
CA GLU A 265 -10.36 4.40 8.92
C GLU A 265 -9.17 5.26 8.55
N TRP A 266 -7.96 4.69 8.61
CA TRP A 266 -6.74 5.37 8.17
C TRP A 266 -6.74 5.62 6.66
N ASN A 267 -7.58 4.89 5.91
CA ASN A 267 -7.84 5.07 4.49
C ASN A 267 -6.52 5.23 3.69
N PRO A 268 -5.67 4.19 3.64
CA PRO A 268 -4.36 4.29 3.02
C PRO A 268 -4.50 4.67 1.54
N HIS A 269 -3.59 5.50 1.01
CA HIS A 269 -3.56 5.76 -0.43
C HIS A 269 -2.98 4.56 -1.20
N LEU A 270 -2.06 3.82 -0.56
CA LEU A 270 -1.40 2.65 -1.11
C LEU A 270 -1.41 1.50 -0.11
N ILE A 271 -1.89 0.33 -0.55
CA ILE A 271 -1.71 -0.95 0.13
C ILE A 271 -0.75 -1.77 -0.73
N TYR A 272 0.40 -2.16 -0.16
CA TYR A 272 1.40 -2.98 -0.84
C TYR A 272 1.53 -4.33 -0.16
N VAL A 273 1.24 -5.40 -0.89
CA VAL A 273 1.39 -6.78 -0.44
C VAL A 273 2.65 -7.38 -1.08
N GLU A 274 3.63 -7.67 -0.24
CA GLU A 274 4.93 -8.17 -0.66
C GLU A 274 4.89 -9.67 -1.04
N GLY A 275 5.88 -10.10 -1.82
CA GLY A 275 6.06 -11.50 -2.18
C GLY A 275 6.58 -12.36 -1.02
N GLY A 276 6.49 -13.68 -1.17
CA GLY A 276 6.91 -14.64 -0.16
C GLY A 276 6.17 -15.95 -0.36
N ASN A 277 5.82 -16.63 0.73
CA ASN A 277 4.99 -17.84 0.67
C ASN A 277 3.50 -17.45 0.63
N THR A 278 2.84 -17.80 -0.47
CA THR A 278 1.45 -17.48 -0.78
C THR A 278 0.46 -18.21 0.15
N PHE A 279 0.73 -19.47 0.49
CA PHE A 279 -0.13 -20.24 1.40
C PHE A 279 -0.12 -19.65 2.81
N TRP A 280 1.04 -19.22 3.30
CA TRP A 280 1.15 -18.51 4.56
C TRP A 280 0.41 -17.17 4.54
N LEU A 281 0.57 -16.39 3.46
CA LEU A 281 -0.16 -15.14 3.28
C LEU A 281 -1.68 -15.36 3.36
N GLN A 282 -2.19 -16.34 2.62
CA GLN A 282 -3.61 -16.68 2.64
C GLN A 282 -4.08 -17.15 4.02
N HIS A 283 -3.30 -18.01 4.68
CA HIS A 283 -3.62 -18.47 6.03
C HIS A 283 -3.83 -17.28 6.98
N CYS A 284 -2.94 -16.28 6.95
CA CYS A 284 -3.08 -15.08 7.75
C CYS A 284 -4.29 -14.22 7.35
N ILE A 285 -4.57 -14.09 6.05
CA ILE A 285 -5.76 -13.40 5.54
C ILE A 285 -7.05 -14.04 6.09
N GLU A 286 -7.15 -15.38 6.03
CA GLU A 286 -8.31 -16.13 6.54
C GLU A 286 -8.42 -16.03 8.05
N LYS A 287 -7.30 -16.25 8.77
CA LYS A 287 -7.23 -16.22 10.24
C LYS A 287 -7.67 -14.87 10.82
N GLY A 288 -7.27 -13.77 10.18
CA GLY A 288 -7.61 -12.41 10.62
C GLY A 288 -8.87 -11.83 9.97
N HIS A 289 -9.57 -12.58 9.12
CA HIS A 289 -10.71 -12.09 8.33
C HIS A 289 -10.39 -10.84 7.48
N TYR A 290 -9.16 -10.73 6.98
CA TYR A 290 -8.71 -9.55 6.22
C TYR A 290 -9.22 -9.49 4.78
N SER A 291 -9.77 -10.59 4.25
CA SER A 291 -10.22 -10.63 2.84
C SER A 291 -11.27 -9.54 2.55
N THR A 292 -12.29 -9.42 3.41
CA THR A 292 -13.31 -8.38 3.28
C THR A 292 -12.71 -6.98 3.47
N LEU A 293 -11.88 -6.79 4.50
CA LEU A 293 -11.28 -5.48 4.82
C LEU A 293 -10.40 -4.95 3.69
N ILE A 294 -9.55 -5.81 3.10
CA ILE A 294 -8.68 -5.44 1.98
C ILE A 294 -9.51 -5.17 0.72
N LYS A 295 -10.56 -5.97 0.46
CA LYS A 295 -11.47 -5.74 -0.67
C LYS A 295 -12.18 -4.40 -0.54
N GLU A 296 -12.76 -4.12 0.62
CA GLU A 296 -13.45 -2.84 0.87
C GLU A 296 -12.49 -1.66 0.77
N ALA A 297 -11.27 -1.79 1.30
CA ALA A 297 -10.26 -0.75 1.19
C ALA A 297 -9.82 -0.48 -0.26
N CYS A 298 -9.76 -1.50 -1.12
CA CYS A 298 -9.22 -1.37 -2.48
C CYS A 298 -10.26 -1.25 -3.59
N THR A 299 -11.56 -1.29 -3.30
CA THR A 299 -12.64 -1.26 -4.31
C THR A 299 -13.51 0.00 -4.17
N GLY A 300 -14.36 0.24 -5.16
CA GLY A 300 -15.24 1.42 -5.21
C GLY A 300 -14.56 2.66 -5.83
N PRO A 301 -15.24 3.82 -5.86
CA PRO A 301 -14.74 5.01 -6.55
C PRO A 301 -13.54 5.67 -5.86
N ASN A 302 -13.33 5.40 -4.57
CA ASN A 302 -12.25 5.98 -3.77
C ASN A 302 -11.39 4.91 -3.07
N GLY A 303 -11.26 3.72 -3.65
CA GLY A 303 -10.43 2.66 -3.08
C GLY A 303 -8.92 2.96 -3.14
N SER A 304 -8.20 2.46 -2.16
CA SER A 304 -6.73 2.44 -2.09
C SER A 304 -6.14 1.77 -3.32
N VAL A 305 -4.99 2.28 -3.79
CA VAL A 305 -4.21 1.61 -4.82
C VAL A 305 -3.66 0.31 -4.25
N TYR A 306 -3.90 -0.82 -4.92
CA TYR A 306 -3.35 -2.12 -4.53
C TYR A 306 -2.09 -2.43 -5.33
N CYS A 307 -0.98 -2.68 -4.65
CA CYS A 307 0.25 -3.20 -5.27
C CYS A 307 0.52 -4.62 -4.76
N GLY A 308 0.37 -5.62 -5.64
CA GLY A 308 0.62 -7.02 -5.31
C GLY A 308 1.88 -7.51 -5.98
N LYS A 309 2.89 -7.89 -5.19
CA LYS A 309 4.11 -8.51 -5.71
C LYS A 309 4.08 -10.03 -5.51
N SER A 310 4.31 -10.80 -6.57
CA SER A 310 4.45 -12.26 -6.52
C SER A 310 3.26 -12.91 -5.79
N ALA A 311 3.44 -13.44 -4.57
CA ALA A 311 2.34 -13.90 -3.70
C ALA A 311 1.19 -12.89 -3.59
N GLY A 312 1.49 -11.59 -3.46
CA GLY A 312 0.49 -10.52 -3.48
C GLY A 312 -0.29 -10.43 -4.80
N ALA A 313 0.34 -10.69 -5.94
CA ALA A 313 -0.34 -10.75 -7.23
C ALA A 313 -1.24 -11.99 -7.35
N ILE A 314 -0.78 -13.13 -6.83
CA ILE A 314 -1.55 -14.38 -6.82
C ILE A 314 -2.83 -14.22 -6.00
N VAL A 315 -2.75 -13.73 -4.76
CA VAL A 315 -3.94 -13.53 -3.91
C VAL A 315 -4.88 -12.45 -4.44
N ALA A 316 -4.41 -11.53 -5.28
CA ALA A 316 -5.26 -10.52 -5.92
C ALA A 316 -6.17 -11.10 -7.01
N GLY A 317 -5.79 -12.23 -7.61
CA GLY A 317 -6.56 -12.90 -8.65
C GLY A 317 -7.84 -13.56 -8.15
N LYS A 318 -8.53 -14.26 -9.05
CA LYS A 318 -9.71 -15.09 -8.77
C LYS A 318 -9.35 -16.26 -7.85
N SER A 319 -8.21 -16.89 -8.10
CA SER A 319 -7.76 -18.11 -7.41
C SER A 319 -6.28 -18.03 -7.10
N MET A 320 -5.87 -18.70 -6.01
CA MET A 320 -4.46 -18.85 -5.66
C MET A 320 -3.82 -20.13 -6.20
N GLU A 321 -4.55 -20.90 -7.01
CA GLU A 321 -4.08 -22.17 -7.56
C GLU A 321 -2.73 -22.07 -8.29
N THR A 322 -2.39 -20.92 -8.88
CA THR A 322 -1.09 -20.71 -9.54
C THR A 322 0.10 -20.87 -8.60
N ALA A 323 -0.08 -20.69 -7.28
CA ALA A 323 0.95 -20.98 -6.28
C ALA A 323 1.27 -22.48 -6.16
N THR A 324 0.36 -23.35 -6.58
CA THR A 324 0.53 -24.81 -6.52
C THR A 324 1.35 -25.37 -7.70
N TRP A 325 1.67 -24.56 -8.71
CA TRP A 325 2.21 -25.07 -9.98
C TRP A 325 3.73 -25.28 -9.96
N LYS A 326 4.49 -24.30 -9.47
CA LYS A 326 5.97 -24.31 -9.53
C LYS A 326 6.65 -25.05 -8.37
N GLY A 327 5.92 -25.31 -7.29
CA GLY A 327 6.49 -25.82 -6.05
C GLY A 327 7.39 -24.84 -5.30
N TRP A 328 7.33 -23.53 -5.62
CA TRP A 328 8.13 -22.50 -4.95
C TRP A 328 7.55 -22.11 -3.59
N ASP A 329 6.22 -22.16 -3.46
CA ASP A 329 5.50 -21.98 -2.22
C ASP A 329 5.37 -23.33 -1.51
N ASP A 330 5.79 -23.40 -0.25
CA ASP A 330 5.74 -24.61 0.58
C ASP A 330 4.45 -24.60 1.42
N PRO A 331 3.45 -25.48 1.17
CA PRO A 331 2.22 -25.52 1.95
C PRO A 331 2.42 -26.06 3.37
N SER A 332 3.52 -26.78 3.65
CA SER A 332 3.77 -27.37 4.97
C SER A 332 4.01 -26.34 6.08
N VAL A 333 4.20 -25.07 5.71
CA VAL A 333 4.31 -23.95 6.65
C VAL A 333 2.96 -23.58 7.30
N VAL A 334 1.84 -24.11 6.78
CA VAL A 334 0.48 -23.86 7.28
C VAL A 334 -0.06 -25.08 8.01
N PRO A 335 -0.22 -25.03 9.35
CA PRO A 335 -0.79 -26.15 10.11
C PRO A 335 -2.21 -26.50 9.67
N GLY A 336 -2.47 -27.77 9.39
CA GLY A 336 -3.74 -28.31 8.92
C GLY A 336 -4.00 -28.18 7.42
N ARG A 337 -3.11 -27.55 6.65
CA ARG A 337 -3.17 -27.44 5.18
C ARG A 337 -1.81 -27.66 4.51
N GLU A 338 -1.13 -28.73 4.90
CA GLU A 338 0.25 -29.01 4.54
C GLU A 338 0.46 -29.57 3.12
N SER A 339 -0.62 -29.84 2.36
CA SER A 339 -0.54 -30.42 1.01
C SER A 339 -1.16 -29.50 -0.05
N TYR A 340 -0.61 -29.53 -1.27
CA TYR A 340 -1.07 -28.68 -2.38
C TYR A 340 -2.56 -28.88 -2.71
N ASP A 341 -3.07 -30.10 -2.64
CA ASP A 341 -4.47 -30.41 -2.97
C ASP A 341 -5.49 -29.66 -2.08
N GLN A 342 -5.08 -29.29 -0.86
CA GLN A 342 -5.92 -28.52 0.08
C GLN A 342 -6.06 -27.04 -0.30
N TRP A 343 -5.25 -26.57 -1.24
CA TRP A 343 -5.25 -25.19 -1.73
C TRP A 343 -5.91 -25.02 -3.10
N ILE A 344 -6.26 -26.13 -3.76
CA ILE A 344 -7.01 -26.11 -5.02
C ILE A 344 -8.40 -25.51 -4.75
N GLY A 345 -8.86 -24.62 -5.65
CA GLY A 345 -10.13 -23.91 -5.52
C GLY A 345 -10.14 -22.81 -4.45
N CYS A 346 -9.01 -22.54 -3.78
CA CYS A 346 -8.98 -21.51 -2.75
C CYS A 346 -9.06 -20.11 -3.39
N PRO A 347 -10.08 -19.30 -3.07
CA PRO A 347 -10.34 -18.06 -3.77
C PRO A 347 -9.35 -16.96 -3.36
N GLY A 348 -8.98 -16.13 -4.33
CA GLY A 348 -8.29 -14.87 -4.08
C GLY A 348 -9.27 -13.70 -3.88
N PHE A 349 -8.77 -12.49 -4.06
CA PHE A 349 -9.57 -11.27 -3.90
C PHE A 349 -10.52 -11.04 -5.07
N GLY A 350 -10.15 -11.45 -6.28
CA GLY A 350 -10.95 -11.24 -7.48
C GLY A 350 -10.87 -9.80 -8.01
N PHE A 351 -9.73 -9.12 -7.81
CA PHE A 351 -9.53 -7.72 -8.23
C PHE A 351 -9.58 -7.49 -9.73
N VAL A 352 -9.55 -8.56 -10.53
CA VAL A 352 -9.65 -8.55 -12.00
C VAL A 352 -10.67 -9.59 -12.46
N SER A 353 -11.84 -9.61 -11.82
CA SER A 353 -12.94 -10.55 -12.09
C SER A 353 -12.48 -12.01 -12.04
N ASP A 354 -12.34 -12.65 -13.20
CA ASP A 354 -12.09 -14.07 -13.34
C ASP A 354 -10.60 -14.42 -13.53
N GLU A 355 -9.71 -13.44 -13.51
CA GLU A 355 -8.30 -13.66 -13.80
C GLU A 355 -7.46 -14.11 -12.63
N SER A 356 -6.55 -15.05 -12.88
CA SER A 356 -5.52 -15.50 -11.95
C SER A 356 -4.13 -15.14 -12.49
N PHE A 357 -3.16 -14.96 -11.60
CA PHE A 357 -1.84 -14.45 -11.98
C PHE A 357 -0.76 -15.49 -11.75
N PHE A 358 0.11 -15.68 -12.74
CA PHE A 358 1.28 -16.55 -12.66
C PHE A 358 2.56 -15.69 -12.72
N PRO A 359 3.08 -15.23 -11.58
CA PRO A 359 4.27 -14.38 -11.53
C PRO A 359 5.56 -15.17 -11.75
N HIS A 360 6.63 -14.47 -12.10
CA HIS A 360 7.95 -14.99 -12.44
C HIS A 360 7.87 -16.01 -13.59
N TYR A 361 7.12 -15.66 -14.63
CA TYR A 361 7.03 -16.43 -15.86
C TYR A 361 8.33 -16.29 -16.67
N SER A 362 8.74 -17.39 -17.29
CA SER A 362 9.86 -17.51 -18.21
C SER A 362 9.54 -18.65 -19.16
N SER A 363 10.27 -18.78 -20.27
CA SER A 363 10.03 -19.81 -21.27
C SER A 363 10.17 -21.25 -20.73
N GLU A 364 10.88 -21.44 -19.61
CA GLU A 364 11.00 -22.76 -18.96
C GLU A 364 9.66 -23.26 -18.37
N TRP A 365 8.73 -22.35 -18.10
CA TRP A 365 7.42 -22.65 -17.53
C TRP A 365 6.32 -22.83 -18.57
N LEU A 366 6.63 -22.69 -19.86
CA LEU A 366 5.64 -22.74 -20.95
C LEU A 366 4.82 -24.04 -20.94
N ASP A 367 5.49 -25.20 -20.86
CA ASP A 367 4.81 -26.50 -20.88
C ASP A 367 3.96 -26.72 -19.62
N LEU A 368 4.46 -26.27 -18.45
CA LEU A 368 3.73 -26.33 -17.20
C LEU A 368 2.45 -25.49 -17.27
N VAL A 369 2.55 -24.24 -17.73
CA VAL A 369 1.38 -23.35 -17.86
C VAL A 369 0.38 -23.97 -18.83
N LYS A 370 0.82 -24.44 -20.01
CA LYS A 370 -0.05 -25.12 -20.98
C LYS A 370 -0.74 -26.36 -20.41
N GLU A 371 -0.03 -27.19 -19.65
CA GLU A 371 -0.61 -28.36 -19.00
C GLU A 371 -1.70 -27.96 -18.00
N LYS A 372 -1.40 -26.98 -17.12
CA LYS A 372 -2.31 -26.53 -16.06
C LYS A 372 -3.52 -25.78 -16.59
N THR A 373 -3.36 -25.00 -17.65
CA THR A 373 -4.49 -24.33 -18.31
C THR A 373 -5.31 -25.29 -19.16
N ALA A 374 -4.72 -26.28 -19.85
CA ALA A 374 -5.50 -27.23 -20.64
C ALA A 374 -6.40 -28.17 -19.81
N SER A 375 -6.02 -28.45 -18.56
CA SER A 375 -6.66 -29.45 -17.71
C SER A 375 -7.48 -28.88 -16.55
N GLY A 376 -7.30 -27.59 -16.25
CA GLY A 376 -7.82 -26.97 -15.03
C GLY A 376 -9.02 -26.04 -15.24
N PRO A 377 -9.70 -25.66 -14.15
CA PRO A 377 -10.77 -24.65 -14.17
C PRO A 377 -10.28 -23.23 -14.51
N LEU A 378 -8.96 -23.03 -14.62
CA LEU A 378 -8.29 -21.76 -14.93
C LEU A 378 -7.95 -21.58 -16.42
N SER A 379 -8.53 -22.41 -17.29
CA SER A 379 -8.08 -22.63 -18.68
C SER A 379 -8.06 -21.40 -19.59
N GLU A 380 -8.79 -20.33 -19.26
CA GLU A 380 -8.92 -19.15 -20.13
C GLU A 380 -8.54 -17.83 -19.46
N THR A 381 -8.16 -17.84 -18.18
CA THR A 381 -8.06 -16.60 -17.39
C THR A 381 -6.75 -16.45 -16.60
N THR A 382 -5.69 -17.14 -17.01
CA THR A 382 -4.37 -16.99 -16.36
C THR A 382 -3.50 -15.97 -17.08
N THR A 383 -3.11 -14.91 -16.39
CA THR A 383 -2.15 -13.91 -16.87
C THR A 383 -0.75 -14.26 -16.36
N CYS A 384 0.15 -14.64 -17.27
CA CYS A 384 1.57 -14.86 -16.99
C CYS A 384 2.32 -13.52 -16.92
N LEU A 385 3.14 -13.33 -15.89
CA LEU A 385 3.91 -12.10 -15.70
C LEU A 385 5.41 -12.42 -15.66
N HIS A 386 6.17 -11.91 -16.63
CA HIS A 386 7.63 -11.90 -16.56
C HIS A 386 8.14 -11.03 -15.40
N GLU A 387 9.45 -11.07 -15.12
CA GLU A 387 10.06 -10.26 -14.05
C GLU A 387 9.86 -8.75 -14.26
N ASP A 388 9.90 -8.32 -15.51
CA ASP A 388 9.78 -6.94 -15.93
C ASP A 388 8.34 -6.52 -16.29
N ASN A 389 7.38 -7.45 -16.19
CA ASN A 389 5.98 -7.16 -16.48
C ASN A 389 5.21 -6.69 -15.25
N VAL A 390 4.29 -5.76 -15.48
CA VAL A 390 3.35 -5.24 -14.51
C VAL A 390 1.96 -5.21 -15.14
N CYS A 391 1.02 -5.98 -14.60
CA CYS A 391 -0.39 -5.86 -14.96
C CYS A 391 -1.01 -4.69 -14.18
N CYS A 392 -1.43 -3.68 -14.92
CA CYS A 392 -2.14 -2.50 -14.43
C CYS A 392 -3.64 -2.74 -14.56
N VAL A 393 -4.40 -2.37 -13.52
CA VAL A 393 -5.85 -2.57 -13.43
C VAL A 393 -6.52 -1.23 -13.19
N VAL A 394 -7.62 -0.98 -13.89
CA VAL A 394 -8.46 0.21 -13.76
C VAL A 394 -9.91 -0.25 -13.60
N GLY A 395 -10.40 -0.27 -12.36
CA GLY A 395 -11.69 -0.87 -12.03
C GLY A 395 -12.89 -0.15 -12.63
N GLU A 396 -12.82 1.18 -12.73
CA GLU A 396 -13.89 2.00 -13.32
C GLU A 396 -14.14 1.65 -14.79
N LEU A 397 -13.06 1.41 -15.55
CA LEU A 397 -13.13 1.01 -16.95
C LEU A 397 -13.33 -0.50 -17.12
N ARG A 398 -13.16 -1.28 -16.04
CA ARG A 398 -13.02 -2.74 -16.08
C ARG A 398 -11.97 -3.18 -17.10
N GLU A 399 -10.88 -2.44 -17.14
CA GLU A 399 -9.77 -2.66 -18.04
C GLU A 399 -8.53 -3.07 -17.27
N ARG A 400 -7.72 -3.90 -17.92
CA ARG A 400 -6.39 -4.25 -17.47
C ARG A 400 -5.45 -4.38 -18.65
N PHE A 401 -4.20 -4.01 -18.45
CA PHE A 401 -3.17 -4.01 -19.48
C PHE A 401 -1.82 -4.33 -18.85
N VAL A 402 -0.90 -4.90 -19.64
CA VAL A 402 0.44 -5.26 -19.16
C VAL A 402 1.45 -4.27 -19.71
N LEU A 403 2.26 -3.71 -18.82
CA LEU A 403 3.42 -2.88 -19.15
C LEU A 403 4.69 -3.69 -18.91
N GLY A 404 5.64 -3.66 -19.84
CA GLY A 404 6.94 -4.34 -19.74
C GLY A 404 8.04 -3.59 -20.49
N SER A 405 9.29 -4.04 -20.38
CA SER A 405 10.43 -3.45 -21.10
C SER A 405 10.46 -3.88 -22.57
N ASN A 406 9.95 -5.07 -22.86
CA ASN A 406 9.88 -5.66 -24.19
C ASN A 406 8.42 -5.77 -24.62
N PHE A 407 8.10 -5.22 -25.79
CA PHE A 407 6.72 -5.14 -26.32
C PHE A 407 6.15 -6.48 -26.82
N ASP A 408 6.90 -7.59 -26.70
CA ASP A 408 6.42 -8.92 -27.06
C ASP A 408 5.60 -9.52 -25.92
N VAL A 409 4.39 -8.99 -25.72
CA VAL A 409 3.40 -9.63 -24.84
C VAL A 409 2.78 -10.79 -25.61
N GLU A 410 3.41 -11.96 -25.56
CA GLU A 410 2.78 -13.19 -26.03
C GLU A 410 1.64 -13.56 -25.07
N SER A 411 0.40 -13.54 -25.56
CA SER A 411 -0.72 -14.18 -24.86
C SER A 411 -0.44 -15.69 -24.81
N CYS A 412 -0.23 -16.22 -23.60
CA CYS A 412 0.07 -17.65 -23.36
C CYS A 412 -1.10 -18.57 -23.70
#